data_AF-A0A523BF95-F1
#
_entry.id   AF-A0A523BF95-F1
#
_cell.length_a   1.000
_cell.length_b   1.000
_cell.length_c   1.000
_cell.angle_alpha   90.00
_cell.angle_beta   90.00
_cell.angle_gamma   90.00
#
_symmetry.space_group_name_H-M   'P 1'
#
loop_
_entity.id
_entity.type
_entity.pdbx_description
1 polymer ?
#
loop_
_entity_poly.entity_id
_entity_poly.type
_entity_poly.pdbx_seq_one_letter_code
_entity_poly.pdbx_strand_id
1 'polypeptide(L)'
;MLTGYREGIHFAIIPMRLHDPSKIQEILSLAKRDGFGLQIMDADLVAGYEHLLLAMEMAIRAWKEGRNIARSLAMEALLYASAKRQIKDAISTVGPSSSGRCAILVLSDSEELLETTLVKLRDYGIEDDSLMELSEEKVNKIMSTFGIGEPELSIARKLHPSMASTIQSLVLERVSMSDLNR
;
A
#
# COMPACT_ATOMS: atom_id res chain seq x y z
N MET A 1 -7.00 10.66 5.23
CA MET A 1 -5.60 10.18 5.31
C MET A 1 -5.22 9.66 6.70
N LEU A 2 -4.14 8.87 6.78
CA LEU A 2 -3.47 8.47 8.03
C LEU A 2 -2.00 8.92 8.00
N THR A 3 -1.51 9.57 9.05
CA THR A 3 -0.10 9.95 9.20
C THR A 3 0.51 9.34 10.46
N GLY A 4 1.83 9.28 10.51
CA GLY A 4 2.53 8.87 11.72
C GLY A 4 4.03 8.86 11.59
N TYR A 5 4.67 8.33 12.62
CA TYR A 5 6.12 8.17 12.69
C TYR A 5 6.45 6.77 13.19
N ARG A 6 7.34 6.08 12.48
CA ARG A 6 7.83 4.74 12.84
C ARG A 6 9.31 4.69 12.58
N GLU A 7 10.07 4.32 13.61
CA GLU A 7 11.42 3.84 13.42
C GLU A 7 12.36 4.81 12.68
N GLY A 8 12.17 6.14 12.81
CA GLY A 8 12.98 7.14 12.11
C GLY A 8 12.33 7.69 10.84
N ILE A 9 11.16 7.19 10.44
CA ILE A 9 10.49 7.53 9.20
C ILE A 9 9.11 8.12 9.52
N HIS A 10 8.88 9.35 9.07
CA HIS A 10 7.54 9.94 8.96
C HIS A 10 6.82 9.34 7.76
N PHE A 11 5.54 9.06 7.91
CA PHE A 11 4.73 8.51 6.83
C PHE A 11 3.36 9.15 6.71
N ALA A 12 2.81 9.06 5.50
CA ALA A 12 1.41 9.34 5.22
C ALA A 12 0.84 8.28 4.26
N ILE A 13 -0.36 7.79 4.56
CA ILE A 13 -1.18 6.95 3.69
C ILE A 13 -2.39 7.79 3.28
N ILE A 14 -2.49 8.06 1.98
CA ILE A 14 -3.44 9.02 1.43
C ILE A 14 -4.29 8.28 0.38
N PRO A 15 -5.50 7.85 0.75
CA PRO A 15 -6.46 7.42 -0.25
C PRO A 15 -6.92 8.63 -1.06
N MET A 16 -6.79 8.58 -2.38
CA MET A 16 -7.03 9.72 -3.25
C MET A 16 -7.69 9.30 -4.57
N ARG A 17 -8.63 10.12 -5.03
CA ARG A 17 -9.11 10.09 -6.41
C ARG A 17 -8.36 11.14 -7.21
N LEU A 18 -7.54 10.70 -8.16
CA LEU A 18 -6.83 11.58 -9.06
C LEU A 18 -7.80 12.27 -10.04
N HIS A 19 -7.55 13.55 -10.30
CA HIS A 19 -8.24 14.30 -11.35
C HIS A 19 -7.87 13.77 -12.73
N ASP A 20 -6.61 13.39 -12.92
CA ASP A 20 -6.07 12.87 -14.17
C ASP A 20 -5.11 11.70 -13.87
N PRO A 21 -5.53 10.44 -14.10
CA PRO A 21 -4.67 9.26 -13.89
C PRO A 21 -3.39 9.28 -14.74
N SER A 22 -3.34 10.01 -15.86
CA SER A 22 -2.12 10.11 -16.69
C SER A 22 -0.96 10.79 -15.95
N LYS A 23 -1.25 11.54 -14.88
CA LYS A 23 -0.29 12.25 -14.03
C LYS A 23 0.45 11.38 -13.02
N ILE A 24 0.17 10.06 -12.94
CA ILE A 24 0.84 9.14 -12.02
C ILE A 24 2.38 9.25 -12.06
N GLN A 25 2.97 9.34 -13.26
CA GLN A 25 4.43 9.45 -13.39
C GLN A 25 4.95 10.80 -12.87
N GLU A 26 4.18 11.87 -13.05
CA GLU A 26 4.51 13.20 -12.53
C GLU A 26 4.47 13.19 -11.00
N ILE A 27 3.46 12.55 -10.40
CA ILE A 27 3.33 12.39 -8.95
C ILE A 27 4.48 11.57 -8.37
N LEU A 28 4.81 10.42 -8.97
CA LEU A 28 5.96 9.61 -8.57
C LEU A 28 7.27 10.39 -8.68
N SER A 29 7.38 11.28 -9.65
CA SER A 29 8.54 12.16 -9.80
C SER A 29 8.67 13.22 -8.72
N LEU A 30 7.70 13.42 -7.82
CA LEU A 30 7.86 14.29 -6.65
C LEU A 30 8.94 13.76 -5.69
N ALA A 31 9.19 12.44 -5.71
CA ALA A 31 10.20 11.78 -4.90
C ALA A 31 11.63 11.90 -5.46
N LYS A 32 12.15 13.14 -5.57
CA LYS A 32 13.50 13.40 -6.13
C LYS A 32 14.63 13.49 -5.12
N ARG A 33 14.34 13.46 -3.82
CA ARG A 33 15.33 13.68 -2.76
C ARG A 33 15.68 12.36 -2.08
N ASP A 34 16.95 12.22 -1.70
CA ASP A 34 17.38 11.12 -0.85
C ASP A 34 16.64 11.17 0.49
N GLY A 35 16.40 9.99 1.10
CA GLY A 35 15.62 9.88 2.34
C GLY A 35 14.10 10.00 2.17
N PHE A 36 13.63 10.24 0.94
CA PHE A 36 12.22 10.40 0.62
C PHE A 36 11.71 9.37 -0.39
N GLY A 37 10.53 8.83 -0.14
CA GLY A 37 9.89 7.83 -1.00
C GLY A 37 8.42 8.10 -1.19
N LEU A 38 7.94 7.93 -2.42
CA LEU A 38 6.52 7.98 -2.76
C LEU A 38 6.17 6.74 -3.58
N GLN A 39 5.14 6.01 -3.15
CA GLN A 39 4.60 4.86 -3.85
C GLN A 39 3.10 5.05 -4.06
N ILE A 40 2.62 4.76 -5.27
CA ILE A 40 1.19 4.75 -5.60
C ILE A 40 0.77 3.30 -5.81
N MET A 41 -0.37 2.94 -5.24
CA MET A 41 -1.00 1.63 -5.37
C MET A 41 -2.44 1.78 -5.85
N ASP A 42 -2.99 0.76 -6.50
CA ASP A 42 -4.42 0.71 -6.81
C ASP A 42 -5.21 0.53 -5.50
N ALA A 43 -6.04 1.52 -5.16
CA ALA A 43 -6.85 1.47 -3.95
C ALA A 43 -7.87 0.32 -3.95
N ASP A 44 -8.27 -0.20 -5.12
CA ASP A 44 -9.16 -1.34 -5.24
C ASP A 44 -8.49 -2.68 -4.89
N LEU A 45 -7.17 -2.69 -4.67
CA LEU A 45 -6.39 -3.87 -4.29
C LEU A 45 -5.78 -3.73 -2.89
N VAL A 46 -6.16 -2.70 -2.15
CA VAL A 46 -5.70 -2.42 -0.78
C VAL A 46 -6.76 -2.82 0.26
N ALA A 47 -6.44 -3.75 1.15
CA ALA A 47 -7.36 -4.21 2.19
C ALA A 47 -7.41 -3.31 3.45
N GLY A 48 -7.54 -2.00 3.26
CA GLY A 48 -7.61 -1.00 4.34
C GLY A 48 -6.24 -0.45 4.76
N TYR A 49 -6.25 0.42 5.77
CA TYR A 49 -5.05 1.08 6.28
C TYR A 49 -4.06 0.08 6.89
N GLU A 50 -4.56 -0.92 7.61
CA GLU A 50 -3.78 -1.97 8.26
C GLU A 50 -2.90 -2.72 7.25
N HIS A 51 -3.40 -2.91 6.03
CA HIS A 51 -2.64 -3.55 4.96
C HIS A 51 -1.38 -2.76 4.61
N LEU A 52 -1.52 -1.45 4.39
CA LEU A 52 -0.40 -0.59 4.00
C LEU A 52 0.52 -0.28 5.17
N LEU A 53 -0.03 -0.15 6.38
CA LEU A 53 0.77 -0.01 7.60
C LEU A 53 1.67 -1.22 7.80
N LEU A 54 1.11 -2.44 7.74
CA LEU A 54 1.91 -3.66 7.89
C LEU A 54 2.97 -3.77 6.79
N ALA A 55 2.61 -3.50 5.54
CA ALA A 55 3.56 -3.53 4.44
C ALA A 55 4.70 -2.53 4.62
N MET A 56 4.40 -1.32 5.07
CA MET A 56 5.38 -0.29 5.39
C MET A 56 6.27 -0.72 6.57
N GLU A 57 5.70 -1.26 7.64
CA GLU A 57 6.46 -1.72 8.81
C GLU A 57 7.43 -2.85 8.45
N MET A 58 6.98 -3.83 7.66
CA MET A 58 7.85 -4.89 7.15
C MET A 58 8.95 -4.34 6.22
N ALA A 59 8.62 -3.36 5.38
CA ALA A 59 9.60 -2.68 4.52
C ALA A 59 10.67 -1.95 5.33
N ILE A 60 10.28 -1.16 6.34
CA ILE A 60 11.21 -0.43 7.22
C ILE A 60 12.12 -1.42 7.93
N ARG A 61 11.55 -2.49 8.48
CA ARG A 61 12.31 -3.52 9.18
C ARG A 61 13.35 -4.18 8.25
N ALA A 62 12.94 -4.65 7.08
CA ALA A 62 13.87 -5.31 6.16
C ALA A 62 14.93 -4.36 5.61
N TRP A 63 14.59 -3.08 5.42
CA TRP A 63 15.52 -2.03 5.02
C TRP A 63 16.62 -1.82 6.06
N LYS A 64 16.24 -1.73 7.34
CA LYS A 64 17.20 -1.58 8.45
C LYS A 64 18.06 -2.80 8.68
N GLU A 65 17.49 -3.98 8.50
CA GLU A 65 18.21 -5.25 8.62
C GLU A 65 19.07 -5.56 7.37
N GLY A 66 19.03 -4.73 6.33
CA GLY A 66 19.78 -4.94 5.08
C GLY A 66 19.31 -6.16 4.28
N ARG A 67 18.10 -6.65 4.55
CA ARG A 67 17.44 -7.78 3.83
C ARG A 67 16.61 -7.31 2.65
N ASN A 68 16.57 -6.02 2.39
CA ASN A 68 15.70 -5.45 1.36
C ASN A 68 16.06 -5.93 -0.05
N ILE A 69 15.05 -6.13 -0.88
CA ILE A 69 15.22 -6.55 -2.28
C ILE A 69 15.22 -5.33 -3.20
N ALA A 70 14.32 -4.38 -2.95
CA ALA A 70 14.20 -3.16 -3.74
C ALA A 70 15.29 -2.14 -3.38
N ARG A 71 15.53 -1.22 -4.33
CA ARG A 71 16.50 -0.13 -4.19
C ARG A 71 15.95 1.11 -3.50
N SER A 72 14.68 1.10 -3.11
CA SER A 72 14.05 2.18 -2.36
C SER A 72 13.04 1.61 -1.37
N LEU A 73 12.89 2.27 -0.22
CA LEU A 73 11.95 1.86 0.83
C LEU A 73 10.49 1.89 0.32
N ALA A 74 10.14 2.85 -0.53
CA ALA A 74 8.81 2.95 -1.14
C ALA A 74 8.50 1.75 -2.05
N MET A 75 9.45 1.33 -2.89
CA MET A 75 9.29 0.14 -3.72
C MET A 75 9.30 -1.15 -2.88
N GLU A 76 10.05 -1.15 -1.78
CA GLU A 76 10.06 -2.25 -0.83
C GLU A 76 8.68 -2.45 -0.17
N ALA A 77 8.02 -1.35 0.20
CA ALA A 77 6.65 -1.37 0.70
C ALA A 77 5.66 -1.91 -0.36
N LEU A 78 5.87 -1.62 -1.65
CA LEU A 78 5.06 -2.20 -2.73
C LEU A 78 5.23 -3.72 -2.80
N LEU A 79 6.45 -4.24 -2.68
CA LEU A 79 6.70 -5.68 -2.65
C LEU A 79 5.91 -6.34 -1.52
N TYR A 80 5.99 -5.79 -0.31
CA TYR A 80 5.23 -6.31 0.83
C TYR A 80 3.72 -6.19 0.66
N ALA A 81 3.21 -5.04 0.21
CA ALA A 81 1.77 -4.84 -0.03
C ALA A 81 1.22 -5.79 -1.11
N SER A 82 2.06 -6.21 -2.06
CA SER A 82 1.67 -7.20 -3.07
C SER A 82 1.84 -8.66 -2.61
N ALA A 83 2.51 -8.88 -1.47
CA ALA A 83 3.04 -10.18 -1.06
C ALA A 83 3.88 -10.87 -2.16
N LYS A 84 4.60 -10.09 -2.99
CA LYS A 84 5.49 -10.58 -4.05
C LYS A 84 6.95 -10.23 -3.76
N ARG A 85 7.85 -11.02 -4.35
CA ARG A 85 9.30 -10.77 -4.30
C ARG A 85 9.85 -10.03 -5.51
N GLN A 86 9.16 -10.12 -6.64
CA GLN A 86 9.59 -9.50 -7.89
C GLN A 86 8.87 -8.17 -8.09
N ILE A 87 9.64 -7.12 -8.40
CA ILE A 87 9.12 -5.76 -8.61
C ILE A 87 8.08 -5.74 -9.74
N LYS A 88 8.37 -6.42 -10.85
CA LYS A 88 7.45 -6.48 -12.00
C LYS A 88 6.09 -7.06 -11.61
N ASP A 89 6.11 -8.16 -10.85
CA ASP A 89 4.90 -8.82 -10.39
C ASP A 89 4.15 -7.93 -9.40
N ALA A 90 4.85 -7.30 -8.46
CA ALA A 90 4.25 -6.38 -7.48
C ALA A 90 3.55 -5.20 -8.16
N ILE A 91 4.20 -4.56 -9.14
CA ILE A 91 3.61 -3.48 -9.94
C ILE A 91 2.38 -3.98 -10.70
N SER A 92 2.44 -5.17 -11.32
CA SER A 92 1.28 -5.73 -12.02
C SER A 92 0.14 -6.16 -11.09
N THR A 93 0.45 -6.44 -9.81
CA THR A 93 -0.50 -6.97 -8.83
C THR A 93 -1.21 -5.85 -8.08
N VAL A 94 -0.50 -4.86 -7.55
CA VAL A 94 -1.08 -3.79 -6.71
C VAL A 94 -0.60 -2.38 -7.09
N GLY A 95 0.19 -2.25 -8.16
CA GLY A 95 0.61 -0.97 -8.69
C GLY A 95 -0.57 -0.12 -9.18
N PRO A 96 -0.32 1.14 -9.56
CA PRO A 96 -1.38 2.07 -9.91
C PRO A 96 -2.14 1.62 -11.17
N SER A 97 -3.47 1.77 -11.16
CA SER A 97 -4.34 1.50 -12.31
C SER A 97 -4.81 2.78 -13.01
N SER A 98 -5.42 2.62 -14.19
CA SER A 98 -5.99 3.73 -14.96
C SER A 98 -7.27 4.32 -14.36
N SER A 99 -7.80 3.75 -13.26
CA SER A 99 -9.01 4.21 -12.60
C SER A 99 -8.85 5.55 -11.88
N GLY A 100 -7.61 5.94 -11.55
CA GLY A 100 -7.32 7.10 -10.71
C GLY A 100 -7.66 6.92 -9.23
N ARG A 101 -8.11 5.73 -8.80
CA ARG A 101 -8.37 5.40 -7.41
C ARG A 101 -7.07 4.89 -6.79
N CYS A 102 -6.42 5.75 -6.01
CA CYS A 102 -5.06 5.53 -5.55
C CYS A 102 -4.98 5.43 -4.04
N ALA A 103 -4.09 4.57 -3.55
CA ALA A 103 -3.56 4.64 -2.21
C ALA A 103 -2.10 5.09 -2.31
N ILE A 104 -1.83 6.33 -1.90
CA ILE A 104 -0.50 6.93 -1.97
C ILE A 104 0.18 6.75 -0.63
N LEU A 105 1.33 6.09 -0.62
CA LEU A 105 2.22 6.00 0.53
C LEU A 105 3.38 6.98 0.34
N VAL A 106 3.55 7.89 1.31
CA VAL A 106 4.68 8.81 1.37
C VAL A 106 5.50 8.47 2.59
N LEU A 107 6.83 8.41 2.42
CA LEU A 107 7.81 8.07 3.45
C LEU A 107 8.92 9.13 3.42
N SER A 108 9.31 9.63 4.58
CA SER A 108 10.31 10.70 4.69
C SER A 108 11.06 10.61 6.02
N ASP A 109 12.36 10.86 6.02
CA ASP A 109 13.14 11.13 7.23
C ASP A 109 12.95 12.56 7.77
N SER A 110 12.26 13.42 7.01
CA SER A 110 11.95 14.81 7.33
C SER A 110 10.45 15.06 7.34
N GLU A 111 9.92 15.52 8.47
CA GLU A 111 8.52 15.93 8.61
C GLU A 111 8.15 17.08 7.67
N GLU A 112 9.00 18.11 7.57
CA GLU A 112 8.80 19.26 6.68
C GLU A 112 8.67 18.84 5.20
N LEU A 113 9.50 17.88 4.78
CA LEU A 113 9.43 17.36 3.41
C LEU A 113 8.16 16.54 3.16
N LEU A 114 7.70 15.79 4.17
CA LEU A 114 6.41 15.10 4.13
C LEU A 114 5.29 16.12 3.94
N GLU A 115 5.19 17.11 4.82
CA GLU A 115 4.13 18.15 4.77
C GLU A 115 4.12 18.90 3.45
N THR A 116 5.29 19.33 2.96
CA THR A 116 5.42 20.01 1.67
C THR A 116 4.92 19.15 0.51
N THR A 117 5.13 17.83 0.58
CA THR A 117 4.62 16.90 -0.43
C THR A 117 3.11 16.74 -0.32
N LEU A 118 2.57 16.62 0.89
CA LEU A 118 1.12 16.53 1.11
C LEU A 118 0.39 17.74 0.51
N VAL A 119 0.95 18.94 0.64
CA VAL A 119 0.39 20.15 0.01
C VAL A 119 0.38 20.02 -1.52
N LYS A 120 1.49 19.58 -2.13
CA LYS A 120 1.58 19.40 -3.60
C LYS A 120 0.62 18.33 -4.12
N LEU A 121 0.39 17.26 -3.34
CA LEU A 121 -0.50 16.17 -3.76
C LEU A 121 -1.94 16.64 -3.94
N ARG A 122 -2.38 17.68 -3.21
CA ARG A 122 -3.73 18.26 -3.34
C ARG A 122 -4.02 18.80 -4.73
N ASP A 123 -3.00 19.17 -5.51
CA ASP A 123 -3.18 19.64 -6.89
C ASP A 123 -3.57 18.51 -7.86
N TYR A 124 -3.37 17.25 -7.48
CA TYR A 124 -3.56 16.09 -8.34
C TYR A 124 -4.89 15.35 -8.13
N GLY A 125 -5.63 15.65 -7.07
CA GLY A 125 -6.83 14.90 -6.72
C GLY A 125 -7.48 15.30 -5.39
N ILE A 126 -8.49 14.51 -5.01
CA ILE A 126 -9.25 14.71 -3.77
C ILE A 126 -9.03 13.49 -2.86
N GLU A 127 -8.72 13.72 -1.59
CA GLU A 127 -8.67 12.65 -0.59
C GLU A 127 -10.05 12.00 -0.42
N ASP A 128 -10.10 10.67 -0.40
CA ASP A 128 -11.33 9.91 -0.25
C ASP A 128 -11.11 8.67 0.62
N ASP A 129 -11.33 8.81 1.93
CA ASP A 129 -11.14 7.73 2.89
C ASP A 129 -12.03 6.50 2.61
N SER A 130 -13.15 6.64 1.88
CA SER A 130 -13.98 5.49 1.49
C SER A 130 -13.24 4.50 0.58
N LEU A 131 -12.15 4.92 -0.08
CA LEU A 131 -11.30 4.04 -0.87
C LEU A 131 -10.56 3.00 0.00
N MET A 132 -10.45 3.21 1.31
CA MET A 132 -9.87 2.22 2.23
C MET A 132 -10.89 1.19 2.71
N GLU A 133 -12.18 1.46 2.58
CA GLU A 133 -13.23 0.52 2.94
C GLU A 133 -13.25 -0.69 1.97
N LEU A 134 -13.71 -1.83 2.46
CA LEU A 134 -13.81 -3.08 1.73
C LEU A 134 -15.25 -3.29 1.23
N SER A 135 -15.56 -2.74 0.06
CA SER A 135 -16.81 -3.04 -0.66
C SER A 135 -16.80 -4.47 -1.23
N GLU A 136 -17.97 -5.00 -1.58
CA GLU A 136 -18.08 -6.33 -2.20
C GLU A 136 -17.28 -6.45 -3.50
N GLU A 137 -17.32 -5.43 -4.36
CA GLU A 137 -16.52 -5.42 -5.61
C GLU A 137 -15.02 -5.53 -5.29
N LYS A 138 -14.58 -4.77 -4.28
CA LYS A 138 -13.18 -4.73 -3.86
C LYS A 138 -12.74 -6.05 -3.24
N VAL A 139 -13.60 -6.65 -2.41
CA VAL A 139 -13.39 -7.99 -1.85
C VAL A 139 -13.15 -9.01 -2.98
N ASN A 140 -13.98 -9.02 -4.02
CA ASN A 140 -13.82 -9.96 -5.13
C ASN A 140 -12.51 -9.74 -5.89
N LYS A 141 -12.13 -8.49 -6.16
CA LYS A 141 -10.85 -8.15 -6.79
C LYS A 141 -9.67 -8.62 -5.94
N ILE A 142 -9.67 -8.32 -4.64
CA ILE A 142 -8.61 -8.72 -3.71
C ILE A 142 -8.53 -10.25 -3.63
N MET A 143 -9.65 -10.96 -3.51
CA MET A 143 -9.65 -12.42 -3.47
C MET A 143 -8.99 -13.03 -4.71
N SER A 144 -9.37 -12.55 -5.90
CA SER A 144 -8.78 -13.01 -7.16
C SER A 144 -7.29 -12.70 -7.23
N THR A 145 -6.87 -11.50 -6.82
CA THR A 145 -5.47 -11.05 -6.92
C THR A 145 -4.55 -11.75 -5.94
N PHE A 146 -5.01 -12.01 -4.71
CA PHE A 146 -4.24 -12.66 -3.65
C PHE A 146 -4.42 -14.19 -3.61
N GLY A 147 -5.23 -14.74 -4.52
CA GLY A 147 -5.48 -16.18 -4.61
C GLY A 147 -6.20 -16.74 -3.39
N ILE A 148 -7.14 -15.97 -2.83
CA ILE A 148 -7.95 -16.39 -1.68
C ILE A 148 -9.15 -17.17 -2.21
N GLY A 149 -9.14 -18.49 -1.98
CA GLY A 149 -10.19 -19.40 -2.42
C GLY A 149 -11.24 -19.70 -1.34
N GLU A 150 -12.36 -20.30 -1.76
CA GLU A 150 -13.45 -20.71 -0.85
C GLU A 150 -13.03 -21.58 0.34
N PRO A 151 -12.15 -22.60 0.19
CA PRO A 151 -11.75 -23.42 1.33
C PRO A 151 -11.11 -22.61 2.46
N GLU A 152 -10.16 -21.73 2.12
CA GLU A 152 -9.48 -20.85 3.07
C GLU A 152 -10.45 -19.82 3.66
N LEU A 153 -11.26 -19.19 2.81
CA LEU A 153 -12.26 -18.20 3.23
C LEU A 153 -13.25 -18.80 4.23
N SER A 154 -13.72 -20.03 4.00
CA SER A 154 -14.68 -20.70 4.88
C SER A 154 -14.15 -20.97 6.28
N ILE A 155 -12.82 -21.16 6.41
CA ILE A 155 -12.14 -21.35 7.69
C ILE A 155 -12.00 -20.00 8.39
N ALA A 156 -11.43 -19.02 7.69
CA ALA A 156 -11.17 -17.70 8.24
C ALA A 156 -12.46 -16.97 8.67
N ARG A 157 -13.57 -17.13 7.92
CA ARG A 157 -14.87 -16.54 8.28
C ARG A 157 -15.40 -16.96 9.65
N LYS A 158 -14.93 -18.07 10.21
CA LYS A 158 -15.32 -18.50 11.58
C LYS A 158 -14.64 -17.68 12.67
N LEU A 159 -13.56 -16.99 12.34
CA LEU A 159 -12.71 -16.24 13.27
C LEU A 159 -12.96 -14.73 13.23
N HIS A 160 -13.70 -14.25 12.23
CA HIS A 160 -13.90 -12.82 11.99
C HIS A 160 -15.39 -12.46 11.89
N PRO A 161 -15.79 -11.26 12.35
CA PRO A 161 -17.19 -10.87 12.43
C PRO A 161 -17.82 -10.54 11.07
N SER A 162 -17.02 -10.29 10.02
CA SER A 162 -17.51 -9.85 8.71
C SER A 162 -16.65 -10.37 7.56
N MET A 163 -17.20 -10.31 6.34
CA MET A 163 -16.43 -10.63 5.13
C MET A 163 -15.22 -9.71 4.99
N ALA A 164 -15.42 -8.40 5.17
CA ALA A 164 -14.36 -7.41 5.10
C ALA A 164 -13.20 -7.72 6.07
N SER A 165 -13.50 -7.96 7.35
CA SER A 165 -12.47 -8.29 8.35
C SER A 165 -11.77 -9.62 8.06
N THR A 166 -12.50 -10.60 7.50
CA THR A 166 -11.90 -11.87 7.06
C THR A 166 -10.87 -11.65 5.96
N ILE A 167 -11.25 -10.92 4.91
CA ILE A 167 -10.38 -10.65 3.76
C ILE A 167 -9.17 -9.81 4.17
N GLN A 168 -9.38 -8.80 5.01
CA GLN A 168 -8.29 -8.02 5.59
C GLN A 168 -7.28 -8.93 6.30
N SER A 169 -7.74 -9.81 7.19
CA SER A 169 -6.84 -10.73 7.93
C SER A 169 -6.04 -11.62 6.99
N LEU A 170 -6.70 -12.24 6.01
CA LEU A 170 -6.02 -13.11 5.04
C LEU A 170 -4.97 -12.36 4.21
N VAL A 171 -5.23 -11.10 3.83
CA VAL A 171 -4.24 -10.25 3.16
C VAL A 171 -3.06 -9.95 4.09
N LEU A 172 -3.31 -9.57 5.34
CA LEU A 172 -2.24 -9.34 6.33
C LEU A 172 -1.37 -10.58 6.57
N GLU A 173 -1.97 -11.77 6.55
CA GLU A 173 -1.25 -13.04 6.60
C GLU A 173 -0.36 -13.23 5.37
N ARG A 174 -0.85 -12.92 4.15
CA ARG A 174 -0.01 -12.98 2.93
C ARG A 174 1.18 -12.05 3.02
N VAL A 175 1.00 -10.81 3.49
CA VAL A 175 2.10 -9.87 3.73
C VAL A 175 3.08 -10.44 4.74
N SER A 176 2.60 -10.94 5.88
CA SER A 176 3.46 -11.48 6.95
C SER A 176 4.27 -12.71 6.47
N MET A 177 3.62 -13.64 5.75
CA MET A 177 4.29 -14.81 5.19
C MET A 177 5.34 -14.46 4.15
N SER A 178 5.19 -13.34 3.44
CA SER A 178 6.20 -12.88 2.50
C SER A 178 7.50 -12.41 3.18
N ASP A 179 7.44 -11.97 4.45
CA ASP A 179 8.64 -11.64 5.25
C ASP A 179 9.34 -12.90 5.78
N LEU A 180 8.59 -13.93 6.17
CA LEU A 180 9.16 -15.18 6.70
C LEU A 180 9.93 -15.97 5.63
N ASN A 181 9.45 -15.91 4.39
CA ASN A 181 10.04 -16.63 3.26
C ASN A 181 11.03 -15.77 2.49
N ARG A 182 11.64 -14.76 3.14
CA ARG A 182 12.39 -13.69 2.48
C ARG A 182 13.86 -14.00 2.23
#